data_AF-A0A1Q3E6G5-F1
#
_entry.id   AF-A0A1Q3E6G5-F1
#
_cell.length_a   1.000
_cell.length_b   1.000
_cell.length_c   1.000
_cell.angle_alpha   90.00
_cell.angle_beta   90.00
_cell.angle_gamma   90.00
#
_symmetry.space_group_name_H-M   'P 1'
#
loop_
_entity.id
_entity.type
_entity.pdbx_description
1 polymer ?
#
loop_
_entity_poly.entity_id
_entity_poly.type
_entity_poly.pdbx_seq_one_letter_code
_entity_poly.pdbx_strand_id
1 'polypeptide(L)'
;MSRLSLILHVFLFVLPLWLDGTTHAAPHRFPEISQAELDAFHRHEVLGDRDRLWVKDFYGQDLSEKDKQAFKEPLTDVKLGKILTPEVDSGSFNKGLYTLAADYKGHDASNVVVKFLLGPANEKAWGEVKALKDVGYFIDSGLINDQLAILMTKIKGTPIKDTKVWSKANRSKRETFLNQMKPLVKDEIVNWACTKRLLHADLHLANIHVTFNNDKTINSSKVLDFGYPGVFRVSRFATRSMIEKWFDLQWENRQNLRAKLA
;
A
#
# COMPACT_ATOMS: atom_id res chain seq x y z
N MET A 1 72.41 6.20 -7.28
CA MET A 1 73.34 7.29 -6.91
C MET A 1 72.49 8.51 -6.54
N SER A 2 72.16 8.70 -5.26
CA SER A 2 72.76 9.68 -4.31
C SER A 2 72.52 11.14 -4.77
N ARG A 3 71.98 12.10 -4.01
CA ARG A 3 72.03 12.42 -2.56
C ARG A 3 70.81 13.32 -2.25
N LEU A 4 70.10 13.14 -1.14
CA LEU A 4 70.24 13.95 0.09
C LEU A 4 70.69 15.41 -0.13
N SER A 5 69.79 16.38 0.11
CA SER A 5 70.17 17.66 0.71
C SER A 5 69.05 18.12 1.64
N LEU A 6 69.38 18.10 2.92
CA LEU A 6 68.62 18.57 4.07
C LEU A 6 69.27 19.88 4.49
N ILE A 7 68.60 21.03 4.38
CA ILE A 7 68.96 22.20 5.18
C ILE A 7 67.68 22.83 5.74
N LEU A 8 67.56 22.65 7.04
CA LEU A 8 66.68 23.26 8.00
C LEU A 8 67.22 24.67 8.34
N HIS A 9 66.39 25.71 8.29
CA HIS A 9 66.58 26.91 9.11
C HIS A 9 65.22 27.34 9.66
N VAL A 10 65.12 27.19 10.98
CA VAL A 10 64.08 27.68 11.86
C VAL A 10 64.28 29.18 12.06
N PHE A 11 63.23 30.00 12.01
CA PHE A 11 62.98 31.02 13.03
C PHE A 11 61.54 31.57 12.96
N LEU A 12 60.80 31.22 14.01
CA LEU A 12 59.64 31.88 14.63
C LEU A 12 59.36 33.34 14.23
N PHE A 13 58.11 33.59 13.83
CA PHE A 13 57.37 34.77 14.29
C PHE A 13 55.98 34.36 14.80
N VAL A 14 55.70 34.88 16.00
CA VAL A 14 54.54 34.67 16.86
C VAL A 14 53.37 35.54 16.39
N LEU A 15 52.13 35.06 16.60
CA LEU A 15 50.87 35.76 16.95
C LEU A 15 49.66 35.24 16.12
N PRO A 16 48.41 35.41 16.60
CA PRO A 16 47.77 34.57 17.61
C PRO A 16 46.42 33.99 17.07
N LEU A 17 45.74 33.25 17.94
CA LEU A 17 44.31 32.85 17.92
C LEU A 17 43.34 33.92 17.37
N TRP A 18 42.06 33.52 17.19
CA TRP A 18 40.85 34.27 16.74
C TRP A 18 40.51 33.96 15.26
N LEU A 19 39.46 33.24 14.85
CA LEU A 19 38.22 32.69 15.44
C LEU A 19 37.78 31.50 14.55
N ASP A 20 37.86 30.25 15.00
CA ASP A 20 37.05 29.16 14.42
C ASP A 20 35.65 29.25 15.01
N GLY A 21 34.96 30.33 14.66
CA GLY A 21 33.53 30.51 14.87
C GLY A 21 32.75 29.83 13.76
N THR A 22 32.97 28.53 13.50
CA THR A 22 31.96 27.76 12.76
C THR A 22 30.80 27.55 13.71
N THR A 23 29.91 28.55 13.80
CA THR A 23 28.59 28.36 14.35
C THR A 23 27.97 27.20 13.58
N HIS A 24 28.00 26.01 14.16
CA HIS A 24 27.23 24.88 13.68
C HIS A 24 25.79 25.35 13.76
N ALA A 25 25.25 25.81 12.63
CA ALA A 25 23.84 26.11 12.52
C ALA A 25 23.13 24.87 13.05
N ALA A 26 22.42 25.04 14.17
CA ALA A 26 21.65 23.95 14.75
C ALA A 26 20.85 23.33 13.61
N PRO A 27 20.89 21.99 13.42
CA PRO A 27 20.23 21.35 12.30
C PRO A 27 18.81 21.90 12.24
N HIS A 28 18.46 22.51 11.11
CA HIS A 28 17.13 23.06 10.89
C HIS A 28 16.14 21.94 11.20
N ARG A 29 15.49 22.03 12.37
CA ARG A 29 14.38 21.15 12.70
C ARG A 29 13.28 21.54 11.74
N PHE A 30 13.07 20.71 10.72
CA PHE A 30 11.84 20.78 9.95
C PHE A 30 10.68 20.71 10.95
N PRO A 31 9.66 21.58 10.82
CA PRO A 31 8.50 21.50 11.69
C PRO A 31 7.92 20.09 11.62
N GLU A 32 7.67 19.49 12.78
CA GLU A 32 6.98 18.21 12.86
C GLU A 32 5.58 18.38 12.25
N ILE A 33 5.34 17.73 11.11
CA ILE A 33 4.03 17.69 10.47
C ILE A 33 3.09 16.90 11.39
N SER A 34 1.94 17.46 11.73
CA SER A 34 0.95 16.75 12.55
C SER A 34 0.34 15.56 11.79
N GLN A 35 -0.15 14.54 12.51
CA GLN A 35 -0.80 13.38 11.87
C GLN A 35 -2.03 13.80 11.04
N ALA A 36 -2.75 14.85 11.44
CA ALA A 36 -3.88 15.38 10.70
C ALA A 36 -3.47 16.01 9.36
N GLU A 37 -2.35 16.74 9.33
CA GLU A 37 -1.79 17.29 8.09
C GLU A 37 -1.30 16.19 7.15
N LEU A 38 -0.66 15.15 7.71
CA LEU A 38 -0.24 13.98 6.94
C LEU A 38 -1.44 13.21 6.37
N ASP A 39 -2.50 13.02 7.15
CA ASP A 39 -3.74 12.39 6.70
C ASP A 39 -4.44 13.20 5.60
N ALA A 40 -4.47 14.53 5.74
CA ALA A 40 -5.01 15.42 4.73
C ALA A 40 -4.20 15.36 3.42
N PHE A 41 -2.88 15.32 3.51
CA PHE A 41 -1.98 15.16 2.37
C PHE A 41 -2.25 13.84 1.64
N HIS A 42 -2.25 12.71 2.34
CA HIS A 42 -2.51 11.40 1.75
C HIS A 42 -3.94 11.27 1.18
N ARG A 43 -4.92 11.84 1.86
CA ARG A 43 -6.29 11.94 1.34
C ARG A 43 -6.30 12.71 0.02
N HIS A 44 -5.63 13.85 -0.05
CA HIS A 44 -5.54 14.64 -1.27
C HIS A 44 -4.79 13.88 -2.38
N GLU A 45 -3.74 13.12 -2.06
CA GLU A 45 -3.03 12.29 -3.02
C GLU A 45 -3.93 11.20 -3.62
N VAL A 46 -4.69 10.49 -2.78
CA VAL A 46 -5.56 9.39 -3.23
C VAL A 46 -6.84 9.92 -3.91
N LEU A 47 -7.50 10.90 -3.29
CA LEU A 47 -8.81 11.40 -3.72
C LEU A 47 -8.68 12.64 -4.61
N GLY A 48 -7.77 13.57 -4.33
CA GLY A 48 -7.60 14.82 -5.09
C GLY A 48 -8.86 15.69 -5.11
N ASP A 49 -9.18 16.24 -6.28
CA ASP A 49 -10.41 16.98 -6.60
C ASP A 49 -11.70 16.11 -6.55
N ARG A 50 -11.53 14.81 -6.30
CA ARG A 50 -12.60 13.82 -6.25
C ARG A 50 -13.00 13.47 -4.83
N ASP A 51 -12.50 14.22 -3.86
CA ASP A 51 -13.05 14.23 -2.51
C ASP A 51 -14.52 14.65 -2.53
N ARG A 52 -15.34 14.00 -1.73
CA ARG A 52 -16.79 14.24 -1.64
C ARG A 52 -17.18 14.23 -0.17
N LEU A 53 -18.16 15.03 0.20
CA LEU A 53 -18.68 15.09 1.57
C LEU A 53 -19.12 13.73 2.14
N TRP A 54 -19.48 12.78 1.29
CA TRP A 54 -19.89 11.44 1.70
C TRP A 54 -18.73 10.44 1.80
N VAL A 55 -17.56 10.73 1.22
CA VAL A 55 -16.32 10.01 1.49
C VAL A 55 -15.78 10.57 2.80
N LYS A 56 -15.78 9.77 3.85
CA LYS A 56 -15.30 10.19 5.17
C LYS A 56 -13.82 9.91 5.29
N ASP A 57 -13.30 9.97 6.51
CA ASP A 57 -11.91 9.65 6.85
C ASP A 57 -11.54 8.18 6.55
N PHE A 58 -10.30 7.83 6.90
CA PHE A 58 -9.76 6.49 6.76
C PHE A 58 -10.63 5.44 7.46
N TYR A 59 -10.74 4.26 6.85
CA TYR A 59 -11.61 3.18 7.34
C TYR A 59 -11.31 2.74 8.79
N GLY A 60 -10.03 2.79 9.19
CA GLY A 60 -9.57 2.49 10.55
C GLY A 60 -9.83 3.58 11.60
N GLN A 61 -10.58 4.64 11.31
CA GLN A 61 -10.99 5.62 12.34
C GLN A 61 -12.20 5.15 13.16
N ASP A 62 -12.88 4.08 12.75
CA ASP A 62 -14.08 3.54 13.41
C ASP A 62 -13.83 2.10 13.88
N LEU A 63 -12.86 1.93 14.78
CA LEU A 63 -12.42 0.62 15.25
C LEU A 63 -13.16 0.21 16.52
N SER A 64 -13.68 -1.01 16.54
CA SER A 64 -14.16 -1.63 17.76
C SER A 64 -12.98 -2.05 18.66
N GLU A 65 -13.26 -2.30 19.94
CA GLU A 65 -12.24 -2.87 20.83
C GLU A 65 -11.74 -4.24 20.35
N LYS A 66 -12.58 -5.02 19.66
CA LYS A 66 -12.18 -6.29 19.05
C LYS A 66 -11.18 -6.08 17.90
N ASP A 67 -11.32 -5.02 17.12
CA ASP A 67 -10.38 -4.73 16.03
C ASP A 67 -9.01 -4.36 16.55
N LYS A 68 -8.95 -3.59 17.65
CA LYS A 68 -7.71 -3.22 18.34
C LYS A 68 -6.99 -4.41 18.99
N GLN A 69 -7.65 -5.57 19.07
CA GLN A 69 -7.07 -6.81 19.55
C GLN A 69 -6.40 -7.66 18.46
N ALA A 70 -6.45 -7.23 17.18
CA ALA A 70 -6.02 -8.03 16.04
C ALA A 70 -4.58 -8.57 16.13
N PHE A 71 -3.68 -7.89 16.84
CA PHE A 71 -2.26 -8.27 16.94
C PHE A 71 -1.81 -8.62 18.37
N LYS A 72 -2.74 -8.90 19.28
CA LYS A 72 -2.38 -9.19 20.68
C LYS A 72 -1.76 -10.57 20.87
N GLU A 73 -2.25 -11.55 20.13
CA GLU A 73 -1.87 -12.94 20.33
C GLU A 73 -0.75 -13.35 19.36
N PRO A 74 0.21 -14.19 19.81
CA PRO A 74 1.11 -14.89 18.91
C PRO A 74 0.37 -15.84 17.98
N LEU A 75 0.78 -15.89 16.72
CA LEU A 75 0.32 -16.89 15.77
C LEU A 75 1.22 -18.13 15.86
N THR A 76 0.71 -19.19 16.47
CA THR A 76 1.39 -20.49 16.51
C THR A 76 1.20 -21.24 15.19
N ASP A 77 2.09 -22.20 14.91
CA ASP A 77 1.99 -23.15 13.79
C ASP A 77 2.05 -22.54 12.38
N VAL A 78 2.37 -21.24 12.26
CA VAL A 78 2.59 -20.60 10.96
C VAL A 78 3.96 -21.01 10.43
N LYS A 79 3.98 -21.85 9.40
CA LYS A 79 5.21 -22.21 8.67
C LYS A 79 5.35 -21.33 7.44
N LEU A 80 6.27 -20.37 7.48
CA LEU A 80 6.53 -19.47 6.35
C LEU A 80 7.16 -20.24 5.18
N GLY A 81 6.68 -19.95 3.98
CA GLY A 81 7.19 -20.47 2.72
C GLY A 81 8.05 -19.45 1.97
N LYS A 82 7.85 -19.37 0.66
CA LYS A 82 8.63 -18.48 -0.22
C LYS A 82 8.21 -17.03 -0.02
N ILE A 83 9.18 -16.12 -0.10
CA ILE A 83 8.90 -14.71 -0.25
C ILE A 83 8.27 -14.44 -1.63
N LEU A 84 7.17 -13.69 -1.65
CA LEU A 84 6.46 -13.26 -2.86
C LEU A 84 6.91 -11.87 -3.28
N THR A 85 7.11 -10.97 -2.32
CA THR A 85 7.54 -9.59 -2.55
C THR A 85 8.52 -9.20 -1.44
N PRO A 86 9.76 -8.82 -1.77
CA PRO A 86 10.76 -8.42 -0.78
C PRO A 86 10.45 -7.05 -0.17
N GLU A 87 11.07 -6.77 0.98
CA GLU A 87 10.88 -5.53 1.77
C GLU A 87 11.13 -4.24 0.97
N VAL A 88 12.08 -4.30 0.03
CA VAL A 88 12.45 -3.16 -0.84
C VAL A 88 11.36 -2.76 -1.84
N ASP A 89 10.44 -3.68 -2.14
CA ASP A 89 9.34 -3.49 -3.09
C ASP A 89 7.98 -3.41 -2.40
N SER A 90 7.93 -3.58 -1.08
CA SER A 90 6.72 -3.48 -0.28
C SER A 90 6.54 -2.04 0.18
N GLY A 91 5.45 -1.39 -0.26
CA GLY A 91 5.17 0.03 0.03
C GLY A 91 5.20 0.39 1.52
N SER A 92 5.03 1.67 1.85
CA SER A 92 5.43 2.32 3.11
C SER A 92 5.02 1.68 4.45
N PHE A 93 4.11 0.70 4.47
CA PHE A 93 3.64 0.00 5.68
C PHE A 93 3.72 -1.53 5.59
N ASN A 94 4.32 -2.06 4.53
CA ASN A 94 4.44 -3.48 4.28
C ASN A 94 5.93 -3.87 4.36
N LYS A 95 6.24 -4.93 5.11
CA LYS A 95 7.60 -5.47 5.24
C LYS A 95 7.87 -6.61 4.24
N GLY A 96 6.82 -7.20 3.70
CA GLY A 96 6.93 -8.28 2.73
C GLY A 96 5.73 -9.20 2.72
N LEU A 97 5.59 -9.92 1.62
CA LEU A 97 4.56 -10.94 1.41
C LEU A 97 5.21 -12.32 1.31
N TYR A 98 4.60 -13.33 1.93
CA TYR A 98 5.10 -14.70 1.97
C TYR A 98 3.96 -15.68 1.67
N THR A 99 4.29 -16.83 1.07
CA THR A 99 3.39 -17.99 1.08
C THR A 99 3.49 -18.73 2.41
N LEU A 100 2.56 -19.66 2.66
CA LEU A 100 2.79 -20.70 3.66
C LEU A 100 3.58 -21.87 3.08
N ALA A 101 4.27 -22.61 3.94
CA ALA A 101 4.95 -23.88 3.66
C ALA A 101 4.13 -25.10 4.10
N ALA A 102 3.07 -24.90 4.89
CA ALA A 102 2.14 -25.93 5.33
C ALA A 102 0.76 -25.34 5.58
N ASP A 103 -0.26 -26.20 5.60
CA ASP A 103 -1.64 -25.80 5.87
C ASP A 103 -1.78 -25.15 7.25
N TYR A 104 -2.73 -24.22 7.36
CA TYR A 104 -2.93 -23.43 8.56
C TYR A 104 -4.40 -23.40 8.96
N LYS A 105 -4.74 -23.95 10.13
CA LYS A 105 -6.11 -23.97 10.68
C LYS A 105 -7.18 -24.42 9.66
N GLY A 106 -6.86 -25.44 8.86
CA GLY A 106 -7.77 -25.97 7.82
C GLY A 106 -7.74 -25.21 6.48
N HIS A 107 -6.89 -24.19 6.34
CA HIS A 107 -6.64 -23.52 5.08
C HIS A 107 -5.43 -24.14 4.37
N ASP A 108 -5.62 -24.51 3.11
CA ASP A 108 -4.57 -25.01 2.24
C ASP A 108 -3.46 -23.95 2.05
N ALA A 109 -2.20 -24.36 2.23
CA ALA A 109 -1.03 -23.48 2.18
C ALA A 109 -0.93 -22.65 0.88
N SER A 110 -1.37 -23.21 -0.25
CA SER A 110 -1.30 -22.56 -1.57
C SER A 110 -2.33 -21.44 -1.73
N ASN A 111 -3.35 -21.40 -0.87
CA ASN A 111 -4.45 -20.44 -0.86
C ASN A 111 -4.28 -19.33 0.20
N VAL A 112 -3.14 -19.26 0.90
CA VAL A 112 -2.88 -18.26 1.93
C VAL A 112 -1.64 -17.43 1.60
N VAL A 113 -1.73 -16.13 1.89
CA VAL A 113 -0.59 -15.20 1.90
C VAL A 113 -0.44 -14.64 3.30
N VAL A 114 0.81 -14.51 3.74
CA VAL A 114 1.19 -13.82 4.98
C VAL A 114 1.76 -12.45 4.60
N LYS A 115 1.16 -11.39 5.13
CA LYS A 115 1.68 -10.01 5.01
C LYS A 115 2.27 -9.59 6.34
N PHE A 116 3.54 -9.21 6.34
CA PHE A 116 4.16 -8.57 7.50
C PHE A 116 4.00 -7.06 7.41
N LEU A 117 3.65 -6.43 8.51
CA LEU A 117 3.51 -4.97 8.59
C LEU A 117 4.77 -4.34 9.18
N LEU A 118 5.02 -3.09 8.79
CA LEU A 118 6.06 -2.26 9.40
C LEU A 118 5.51 -1.47 10.57
N GLY A 119 6.32 -1.35 11.63
CA GLY A 119 6.00 -0.54 12.80
C GLY A 119 5.06 -1.20 13.83
N PRO A 120 4.65 -0.44 14.86
CA PRO A 120 3.77 -0.95 15.91
C PRO A 120 2.31 -1.04 15.45
N ALA A 121 1.52 -1.82 16.19
CA ALA A 121 0.09 -1.92 15.93
C ALA A 121 -0.59 -0.57 16.22
N ASN A 122 -1.25 0.00 15.22
CA ASN A 122 -1.92 1.29 15.26
C ASN A 122 -3.21 1.26 14.43
N GLU A 123 -3.90 2.39 14.33
CA GLU A 123 -5.16 2.53 13.60
C GLU A 123 -5.05 2.13 12.13
N LYS A 124 -3.88 2.29 11.49
CA LYS A 124 -3.63 1.90 10.10
C LYS A 124 -3.60 0.38 9.95
N ALA A 125 -2.85 -0.30 10.83
CA ALA A 125 -2.76 -1.76 10.84
C ALA A 125 -4.10 -2.42 11.21
N TRP A 126 -4.78 -1.92 12.24
CA TRP A 126 -6.10 -2.42 12.64
C TRP A 126 -7.16 -2.13 11.58
N GLY A 127 -7.09 -0.97 10.93
CA GLY A 127 -7.96 -0.59 9.82
C GLY A 127 -7.86 -1.54 8.64
N GLU A 128 -6.65 -1.97 8.27
CA GLU A 128 -6.44 -2.97 7.23
C GLU A 128 -7.05 -4.33 7.61
N VAL A 129 -6.85 -4.80 8.85
CA VAL A 129 -7.46 -6.05 9.32
C VAL A 129 -8.99 -5.97 9.28
N LYS A 130 -9.57 -4.87 9.75
CA LYS A 130 -11.03 -4.65 9.71
C LYS A 130 -11.54 -4.67 8.27
N ALA A 131 -10.89 -3.95 7.37
CA ALA A 131 -11.24 -3.93 5.95
C ALA A 131 -11.21 -5.33 5.33
N LEU A 132 -10.15 -6.11 5.60
CA LEU A 132 -10.01 -7.49 5.11
C LEU A 132 -11.11 -8.42 5.65
N LYS A 133 -11.53 -8.24 6.91
CA LYS A 133 -12.67 -8.99 7.48
C LYS A 133 -13.96 -8.66 6.76
N ASP A 134 -14.23 -7.38 6.51
CA ASP A 134 -15.49 -6.94 5.89
C ASP A 134 -15.64 -7.38 4.43
N VAL A 135 -14.53 -7.51 3.69
CA VAL A 135 -14.52 -8.03 2.32
C VAL A 135 -14.34 -9.54 2.21
N GLY A 136 -14.16 -10.23 3.35
CA GLY A 136 -14.05 -11.70 3.40
C GLY A 136 -12.71 -12.25 2.93
N TYR A 137 -11.64 -11.45 2.98
CA TYR A 137 -10.28 -11.88 2.61
C TYR A 137 -9.42 -12.23 3.82
N PHE A 138 -9.83 -11.82 5.02
CA PHE A 138 -9.13 -12.12 6.27
C PHE A 138 -9.19 -13.60 6.64
N ILE A 139 -8.06 -14.15 7.10
CA ILE A 139 -7.98 -15.48 7.73
C ILE A 139 -7.61 -15.33 9.20
N ASP A 140 -6.48 -14.70 9.50
CA ASP A 140 -6.01 -14.50 10.89
C ASP A 140 -5.06 -13.29 11.00
N SER A 141 -4.77 -12.85 12.21
CA SER A 141 -3.75 -11.82 12.50
C SER A 141 -3.15 -11.99 13.89
N GLY A 142 -1.90 -11.60 14.05
CA GLY A 142 -1.18 -11.72 15.31
C GLY A 142 0.30 -11.43 15.17
N LEU A 143 1.10 -11.99 16.07
CA LEU A 143 2.56 -11.85 16.07
C LEU A 143 3.23 -13.12 15.55
N ILE A 144 4.18 -12.99 14.63
CA ILE A 144 5.11 -14.06 14.23
C ILE A 144 6.52 -13.54 14.47
N ASN A 145 7.26 -14.17 15.38
CA ASN A 145 8.61 -13.72 15.81
C ASN A 145 8.62 -12.22 16.18
N ASP A 146 7.66 -11.80 17.01
CA ASP A 146 7.46 -10.40 17.45
C ASP A 146 7.13 -9.39 16.34
N GLN A 147 6.80 -9.86 15.14
CA GLN A 147 6.39 -9.01 14.02
C GLN A 147 4.89 -9.13 13.76
N LEU A 148 4.24 -7.99 13.49
CA LEU A 148 2.83 -7.95 13.09
C LEU A 148 2.63 -8.69 11.77
N ALA A 149 1.72 -9.65 11.76
CA ALA A 149 1.38 -10.43 10.57
C ALA A 149 -0.12 -10.52 10.37
N ILE A 150 -0.54 -10.46 9.10
CA ILE A 150 -1.90 -10.75 8.65
C ILE A 150 -1.84 -11.94 7.71
N LEU A 151 -2.63 -12.97 8.00
CA LEU A 151 -2.91 -14.08 7.09
C LEU A 151 -4.19 -13.76 6.32
N MET A 152 -4.11 -13.85 5.00
CA MET A 152 -5.22 -13.52 4.11
C MET A 152 -5.33 -14.52 2.97
N THR A 153 -6.54 -14.64 2.43
CA THR A 153 -6.82 -15.48 1.27
C THR A 153 -6.00 -14.99 0.07
N LYS A 154 -5.28 -15.91 -0.57
CA LYS A 154 -4.56 -15.64 -1.80
C LYS A 154 -5.55 -15.44 -2.94
N ILE A 155 -5.61 -14.21 -3.45
CA ILE A 155 -6.46 -13.88 -4.59
C ILE A 155 -5.83 -14.40 -5.89
N LYS A 156 -6.59 -15.25 -6.60
CA LYS A 156 -6.19 -15.79 -7.91
C LYS A 156 -5.99 -14.67 -8.93
N GLY A 157 -5.01 -14.87 -9.81
CA GLY A 157 -4.68 -13.94 -10.87
C GLY A 157 -3.33 -13.28 -10.67
N THR A 158 -3.07 -12.26 -11.46
CA THR A 158 -1.80 -11.50 -11.47
C THR A 158 -2.14 -10.04 -11.75
N PRO A 159 -1.40 -9.06 -11.19
CA PRO A 159 -1.60 -7.67 -11.56
C PRO A 159 -1.53 -7.51 -13.07
N ILE A 160 -2.47 -6.79 -13.67
CA ILE A 160 -2.58 -6.80 -15.13
C ILE A 160 -1.28 -6.36 -15.83
N LYS A 161 -0.57 -5.38 -15.25
CA LYS A 161 0.71 -4.87 -15.77
C LYS A 161 1.81 -5.93 -15.87
N ASP A 162 1.76 -6.93 -15.00
CA ASP A 162 2.79 -7.98 -14.90
C ASP A 162 2.47 -9.18 -15.80
N THR A 163 1.33 -9.15 -16.49
CA THR A 163 0.92 -10.25 -17.37
C THR A 163 1.66 -10.18 -18.70
N LYS A 164 2.02 -11.36 -19.23
CA LYS A 164 2.57 -11.48 -20.60
C LYS A 164 1.60 -10.97 -21.68
N VAL A 165 0.30 -11.04 -21.41
CA VAL A 165 -0.75 -10.56 -22.32
C VAL A 165 -0.72 -9.03 -22.40
N TRP A 166 -0.60 -8.33 -21.27
CA TRP A 166 -0.52 -6.87 -21.23
C TRP A 166 0.77 -6.31 -21.83
N SER A 167 1.92 -6.90 -21.47
CA SER A 167 3.23 -6.44 -21.97
C SER A 167 3.32 -6.50 -23.50
N LYS A 168 2.73 -7.54 -24.12
CA LYS A 168 2.66 -7.70 -25.58
C LYS A 168 1.55 -6.92 -26.27
N ALA A 169 0.58 -6.40 -25.53
CA ALA A 169 -0.54 -5.66 -26.10
C ALA A 169 -0.15 -4.24 -26.52
N ASN A 170 -0.61 -3.82 -27.69
CA ASN A 170 -0.53 -2.42 -28.13
C ASN A 170 -1.53 -1.54 -27.34
N ARG A 171 -1.47 -0.23 -27.55
CA ARG A 171 -2.32 0.75 -26.84
C ARG A 171 -3.82 0.43 -26.93
N SER A 172 -4.34 0.19 -28.13
CA SER A 172 -5.76 -0.14 -28.35
C SER A 172 -6.19 -1.42 -27.62
N LYS A 173 -5.34 -2.45 -27.62
CA LYS A 173 -5.64 -3.70 -26.91
C LYS A 173 -5.56 -3.53 -25.38
N ARG A 174 -4.64 -2.71 -24.86
CA ARG A 174 -4.60 -2.36 -23.44
C ARG A 174 -5.84 -1.58 -23.02
N GLU A 175 -6.31 -0.65 -23.84
CA GLU A 175 -7.57 0.06 -23.63
C GLU A 175 -8.76 -0.90 -23.61
N THR A 176 -8.78 -1.89 -24.52
CA THR A 176 -9.79 -2.96 -24.50
C THR A 176 -9.79 -3.72 -23.17
N PHE A 177 -8.62 -4.07 -22.64
CA PHE A 177 -8.51 -4.74 -21.34
C PHE A 177 -9.02 -3.85 -20.20
N LEU A 178 -8.65 -2.58 -20.19
CA LEU A 178 -9.13 -1.64 -19.16
C LEU A 178 -10.66 -1.49 -19.19
N ASN A 179 -11.26 -1.47 -20.39
CA ASN A 179 -12.71 -1.42 -20.55
C ASN A 179 -13.39 -2.71 -20.06
N GLN A 180 -12.76 -3.88 -20.24
CA GLN A 180 -13.24 -5.15 -19.68
C GLN A 180 -13.11 -5.21 -18.15
N MET A 181 -12.03 -4.67 -17.57
CA MET A 181 -11.83 -4.63 -16.12
C MET A 181 -12.82 -3.68 -15.42
N LYS A 182 -13.07 -2.51 -16.02
CA LYS A 182 -13.86 -1.43 -15.40
C LYS A 182 -15.16 -1.92 -14.75
N PRO A 183 -16.08 -2.63 -15.43
CA PRO A 183 -17.32 -3.07 -14.81
C PRO A 183 -17.12 -4.07 -13.66
N LEU A 184 -16.12 -4.97 -13.77
CA LEU A 184 -15.83 -5.97 -12.74
C LEU A 184 -15.34 -5.32 -11.44
N VAL A 185 -14.41 -4.37 -11.57
CA VAL A 185 -13.86 -3.62 -10.43
C VAL A 185 -14.91 -2.68 -9.85
N LYS A 186 -15.70 -2.02 -10.71
CA LYS A 186 -16.79 -1.13 -10.30
C LYS A 186 -17.79 -1.85 -9.42
N ASP A 187 -18.28 -3.01 -9.88
CA ASP A 187 -19.31 -3.75 -9.15
C ASP A 187 -18.82 -4.13 -7.74
N GLU A 188 -17.59 -4.63 -7.64
CA GLU A 188 -16.99 -5.01 -6.36
C GLU A 188 -16.86 -3.82 -5.39
N ILE A 189 -16.27 -2.70 -5.84
CA ILE A 189 -16.08 -1.50 -5.00
C ILE A 189 -17.41 -0.84 -4.63
N VAL A 190 -18.33 -0.72 -5.58
CA VAL A 190 -19.66 -0.13 -5.33
C VAL A 190 -20.44 -1.00 -4.35
N ASN A 191 -20.36 -2.32 -4.48
CA ASN A 191 -21.02 -3.24 -3.56
C ASN A 191 -20.46 -3.10 -2.14
N TRP A 192 -19.14 -3.07 -1.95
CA TRP A 192 -18.53 -2.83 -0.63
C TRP A 192 -18.92 -1.47 -0.06
N ALA A 193 -18.91 -0.42 -0.86
CA ALA A 193 -19.27 0.92 -0.40
C ALA A 193 -20.75 1.01 0.01
N CYS A 194 -21.66 0.31 -0.68
CA CYS A 194 -23.08 0.30 -0.35
C CYS A 194 -23.40 -0.57 0.88
N THR A 195 -22.81 -1.77 0.94
CA THR A 195 -23.19 -2.81 1.92
C THR A 195 -22.34 -2.80 3.18
N LYS A 196 -21.05 -2.45 3.06
CA LYS A 196 -20.06 -2.44 4.15
C LYS A 196 -19.63 -1.03 4.56
N ARG A 197 -20.06 -0.02 3.80
CA ARG A 197 -19.62 1.38 3.99
C ARG A 197 -18.09 1.54 3.90
N LEU A 198 -17.47 0.69 3.09
CA LEU A 198 -16.04 0.68 2.79
C LEU A 198 -15.83 1.07 1.33
N LEU A 199 -15.09 2.15 1.08
CA LEU A 199 -14.69 2.58 -0.25
C LEU A 199 -13.21 2.30 -0.47
N HIS A 200 -12.89 1.44 -1.43
CA HIS A 200 -11.52 1.28 -1.92
C HIS A 200 -11.25 2.33 -3.00
N ALA A 201 -10.25 3.17 -2.78
CA ALA A 201 -9.94 4.30 -3.67
C ALA A 201 -8.58 4.19 -4.35
N ASP A 202 -7.76 3.22 -3.99
CA ASP A 202 -6.50 3.00 -4.68
C ASP A 202 -6.64 2.09 -5.90
N LEU A 203 -7.11 2.68 -7.00
CA LEU A 203 -7.29 2.00 -8.29
C LEU A 203 -5.97 1.87 -9.09
N HIS A 204 -4.83 1.70 -8.41
CA HIS A 204 -3.57 1.41 -9.09
C HIS A 204 -3.63 0.00 -9.72
N LEU A 205 -3.11 -0.17 -10.95
CA LEU A 205 -3.21 -1.46 -11.65
C LEU A 205 -2.40 -2.59 -11.00
N ALA A 206 -1.45 -2.24 -10.12
CA ALA A 206 -0.75 -3.22 -9.29
C ALA A 206 -1.70 -3.87 -8.27
N ASN A 207 -2.73 -3.13 -7.85
CA ASN A 207 -3.69 -3.52 -6.82
C ASN A 207 -4.94 -4.18 -7.43
N ILE A 208 -4.89 -4.59 -8.70
CA ILE A 208 -5.98 -5.28 -9.38
C ILE A 208 -5.45 -6.54 -10.06
N HIS A 209 -5.75 -7.69 -9.48
CA HIS A 209 -5.44 -8.99 -10.06
C HIS A 209 -6.47 -9.37 -11.11
N VAL A 210 -5.99 -9.91 -12.24
CA VAL A 210 -6.86 -10.40 -13.32
C VAL A 210 -6.58 -11.86 -13.63
N THR A 211 -7.61 -12.55 -14.11
CA THR A 211 -7.46 -13.83 -14.83
C THR A 211 -7.96 -13.68 -16.27
N PHE A 212 -7.44 -14.49 -17.18
CA PHE A 212 -7.82 -14.47 -18.59
C PHE A 212 -8.49 -15.78 -18.99
N ASN A 213 -9.45 -15.67 -19.89
CA ASN A 213 -10.00 -16.79 -20.65
C ASN A 213 -8.98 -17.31 -21.68
N ASN A 214 -9.27 -18.47 -22.27
CA ASN A 214 -8.43 -19.06 -23.32
C ASN A 214 -8.27 -18.14 -24.55
N ASP A 215 -9.29 -17.33 -24.85
CA ASP A 215 -9.28 -16.33 -25.93
C ASP A 215 -8.55 -15.03 -25.56
N LYS A 216 -7.93 -14.98 -24.37
CA LYS A 216 -7.21 -13.81 -23.81
C LYS A 216 -8.12 -12.61 -23.52
N THR A 217 -9.43 -12.82 -23.38
CA THR A 217 -10.32 -11.83 -22.73
C THR A 217 -10.22 -11.93 -21.22
N ILE A 218 -10.55 -10.85 -20.51
CA ILE A 218 -10.54 -10.85 -19.05
C ILE A 218 -11.72 -11.69 -18.55
N ASN A 219 -11.40 -12.69 -17.73
CA ASN A 219 -12.38 -13.56 -17.10
C ASN A 219 -12.85 -13.00 -15.76
N SER A 220 -11.90 -12.55 -14.93
CA SER A 220 -12.20 -11.95 -13.63
C SER A 220 -11.21 -10.85 -13.28
N SER A 221 -11.64 -9.94 -12.41
CA SER A 221 -10.79 -8.92 -11.78
C SER A 221 -11.10 -8.86 -10.30
N LYS A 222 -10.07 -8.68 -9.48
CA LYS A 222 -10.17 -8.60 -8.02
C LYS A 222 -9.30 -7.49 -7.47
N VAL A 223 -9.88 -6.66 -6.61
CA VAL A 223 -9.18 -5.54 -5.96
C VAL A 223 -8.41 -6.05 -4.73
N LEU A 224 -7.20 -5.54 -4.56
CA LEU A 224 -6.26 -5.87 -3.48
C LEU A 224 -5.81 -4.61 -2.75
N ASP A 225 -4.99 -4.82 -1.73
CA ASP A 225 -4.33 -3.79 -0.94
C ASP A 225 -5.31 -2.86 -0.22
N PHE A 226 -5.75 -3.31 0.96
CA PHE A 226 -6.68 -2.57 1.83
C PHE A 226 -5.93 -1.75 2.90
N GLY A 227 -4.65 -1.48 2.67
CA GLY A 227 -3.81 -0.68 3.55
C GLY A 227 -4.19 0.79 3.55
N TYR A 228 -3.74 1.51 4.57
CA TYR A 228 -3.77 2.98 4.59
C TYR A 228 -2.87 3.55 3.47
N PRO A 229 -3.26 4.64 2.78
CA PRO A 229 -4.51 5.41 2.89
C PRO A 229 -5.61 4.97 1.91
N GLY A 230 -5.54 3.77 1.33
CA GLY A 230 -6.36 3.36 0.19
C GLY A 230 -7.84 3.06 0.47
N VAL A 231 -8.28 3.01 1.73
CA VAL A 231 -9.64 2.64 2.13
C VAL A 231 -10.31 3.70 3.01
N PHE A 232 -11.53 4.07 2.67
CA PHE A 232 -12.27 5.16 3.31
C PHE A 232 -13.64 4.71 3.81
N ARG A 233 -14.14 5.36 4.87
CA ARG A 233 -15.53 5.18 5.31
C ARG A 233 -16.49 5.88 4.36
N VAL A 234 -17.65 5.29 4.15
CA VAL A 234 -18.74 5.85 3.31
C VAL A 234 -19.89 6.29 4.20
N SER A 235 -20.35 7.52 4.01
CA SER A 235 -21.54 8.03 4.70
C SER A 235 -22.78 7.18 4.42
N ARG A 236 -23.65 7.03 5.42
CA ARG A 236 -24.97 6.41 5.25
C ARG A 236 -25.85 7.09 4.19
N PHE A 237 -25.57 8.36 3.90
CA PHE A 237 -26.31 9.15 2.90
C PHE A 237 -25.79 8.96 1.47
N ALA A 238 -24.65 8.28 1.29
CA ALA A 238 -24.15 7.97 -0.05
C ALA A 238 -25.10 6.98 -0.74
N THR A 239 -25.60 7.36 -1.91
CA THR A 239 -26.40 6.47 -2.76
C THR A 239 -25.48 5.68 -3.69
N ARG A 240 -25.97 4.53 -4.19
CA ARG A 240 -25.26 3.74 -5.19
C ARG A 240 -24.85 4.57 -6.41
N SER A 241 -25.77 5.38 -6.93
CA SER A 241 -25.52 6.26 -8.09
C SER A 241 -24.37 7.25 -7.83
N MET A 242 -24.30 7.83 -6.62
CA MET A 242 -23.19 8.74 -6.26
C MET A 242 -21.84 8.02 -6.25
N ILE A 243 -21.81 6.79 -5.72
CA ILE A 243 -20.60 5.96 -5.65
C ILE A 243 -20.18 5.51 -7.05
N GLU A 244 -21.12 5.06 -7.88
CA GLU A 244 -20.87 4.67 -9.27
C GLU A 244 -20.31 5.82 -10.09
N LYS A 245 -20.91 7.02 -9.99
CA LYS A 245 -20.42 8.23 -10.66
C LYS A 245 -19.02 8.61 -10.19
N TRP A 246 -18.76 8.51 -8.89
CA TRP A 246 -17.41 8.75 -8.35
C TRP A 246 -16.41 7.74 -8.90
N PHE A 247 -16.76 6.45 -8.97
CA PHE A 247 -15.89 5.42 -9.50
C PHE A 247 -15.54 5.69 -10.97
N ASP A 248 -16.54 6.03 -11.81
CA ASP A 248 -16.31 6.32 -13.22
C ASP A 248 -15.33 7.49 -13.40
N LEU A 249 -15.53 8.57 -12.64
CA LEU A 249 -14.62 9.72 -12.63
C LEU A 249 -13.19 9.34 -12.17
N GLN A 250 -13.06 8.49 -11.16
CA GLN A 250 -11.76 8.01 -10.69
C GLN A 250 -11.05 7.18 -11.75
N TRP A 251 -11.78 6.25 -12.37
CA TRP A 251 -11.25 5.36 -13.38
C TRP A 251 -10.72 6.15 -14.58
N GLU A 252 -11.53 7.06 -15.12
CA GLU A 252 -11.19 7.87 -16.30
C GLU A 252 -9.97 8.76 -16.04
N ASN A 253 -9.93 9.45 -14.91
CA ASN A 253 -8.80 10.32 -14.56
C ASN A 253 -7.48 9.56 -14.47
N ARG A 254 -7.48 8.36 -13.91
CA ARG A 254 -6.26 7.53 -13.84
C ARG A 254 -5.83 7.02 -15.21
N GLN A 255 -6.76 6.76 -16.14
CA GLN A 255 -6.38 6.42 -17.51
C GLN A 255 -5.80 7.64 -18.26
N ASN A 256 -6.40 8.81 -18.08
CA ASN A 256 -5.93 10.05 -18.71
C ASN A 256 -4.53 10.44 -18.23
N LEU A 257 -4.25 10.31 -16.93
CA LEU A 257 -2.91 10.57 -16.40
C LEU A 257 -1.86 9.63 -17.02
N ARG A 258 -2.21 8.34 -17.18
CA ARG A 258 -1.32 7.35 -17.79
C ARG A 258 -1.08 7.63 -19.27
N ALA A 259 -2.11 8.03 -20.01
CA ALA A 259 -1.97 8.38 -21.42
C ALA A 259 -1.06 9.61 -21.65
N LYS A 260 -0.89 10.47 -20.64
CA LYS A 260 0.03 11.62 -20.69
C LYS A 260 1.48 11.24 -20.36
N LEU A 261 1.70 10.14 -19.64
CA LEU A 261 3.02 9.69 -19.18
C LEU A 261 3.63 8.57 -20.03
N ALA A 262 2.87 8.02 -20.99
CA ALA A 262 3.27 6.94 -21.88
C ALA A 262 3.52 7.47 -23.30
#